data_AF-A0A8C9Q6W1-F1
#
_entry.id   AF-A0A8C9Q6W1-F1
#
_cell.length_a   1.000
_cell.length_b   1.000
_cell.length_c   1.000
_cell.angle_alpha   90.00
_cell.angle_beta   90.00
_cell.angle_gamma   90.00
#
_symmetry.space_group_name_H-M   'P 1'
#
loop_
_entity.id
_entity.type
_entity.pdbx_description
1 polymer ?
#
loop_
_entity_poly.entity_id
_entity_poly.type
_entity_poly.pdbx_seq_one_letter_code
_entity_poly.pdbx_strand_id
1 'polypeptide(L)'
;ARPFLQVCHRCDIQMTQPTSSLSASQGDRVTITCRASRNISNALAWYQQKPGKFLIYASNTLQSRVLSRFSGSESGTDFTFTISSLEPEDAANYYCLQYDKIPPTVIQVMMKTS
;
A
#
# COMPACT_ATOMS: atom_id res chain seq x y z
N ALA A 1 8.67 -30.70 30.94
CA ALA A 1 8.41 -29.42 31.62
C ALA A 1 9.40 -28.35 31.13
N ARG A 2 8.88 -27.42 30.32
CA ARG A 2 9.30 -26.04 30.00
C ARG A 2 8.88 -25.76 28.55
N PRO A 3 8.17 -24.66 28.35
CA PRO A 3 6.93 -24.67 27.60
C PRO A 3 7.19 -24.45 26.11
N PHE A 4 6.31 -25.04 25.29
CA PHE A 4 6.11 -24.63 23.92
C PHE A 4 5.99 -23.11 23.90
N LEU A 5 7.03 -22.42 23.45
CA LEU A 5 6.90 -21.11 22.86
C LEU A 5 6.00 -21.33 21.64
N GLN A 6 4.70 -21.15 21.85
CA GLN A 6 3.75 -20.90 20.79
C GLN A 6 4.22 -19.62 20.11
N VAL A 7 5.15 -19.73 19.16
CA VAL A 7 5.47 -18.66 18.24
C VAL A 7 4.14 -18.32 17.60
N CYS A 8 3.61 -17.15 17.95
CA CYS A 8 2.35 -16.68 17.42
C CYS A 8 2.55 -16.48 15.93
N HIS A 9 2.18 -17.46 15.11
CA HIS A 9 2.10 -17.37 13.65
C HIS A 9 1.03 -16.34 13.18
N ARG A 10 0.56 -15.48 14.10
CA ARG A 10 -0.52 -14.48 13.98
C ARG A 10 -0.19 -13.14 14.66
N CYS A 11 1.07 -12.89 15.05
CA CYS A 11 1.48 -11.57 15.57
C CYS A 11 1.92 -10.60 14.47
N ASP A 12 2.16 -11.10 13.26
CA ASP A 12 2.52 -10.27 12.10
C ASP A 12 1.26 -9.63 11.51
N ILE A 13 1.35 -8.33 11.21
CA ILE A 13 0.28 -7.60 10.54
C ILE A 13 0.34 -7.97 9.06
N GLN A 14 -0.73 -8.54 8.53
CA GLN A 14 -0.81 -8.93 7.13
C GLN A 14 -1.44 -7.79 6.34
N MET A 15 -0.84 -7.50 5.18
CA MET A 15 -1.31 -6.47 4.25
C MET A 15 -1.85 -7.16 3.01
N THR A 16 -3.10 -6.90 2.64
CA THR A 16 -3.74 -7.53 1.49
C THR A 16 -4.13 -6.49 0.47
N GLN A 17 -3.67 -6.65 -0.78
CA GLN A 17 -4.09 -5.86 -1.94
C GLN A 17 -4.78 -6.76 -2.97
N PRO A 18 -5.63 -6.20 -3.86
CA PRO A 18 -6.15 -6.95 -4.99
C PRO A 18 -5.02 -7.57 -5.81
N THR A 19 -5.16 -8.84 -6.18
CA THR A 19 -4.16 -9.54 -7.01
C THR A 19 -4.32 -9.24 -8.50
N SER A 20 -5.41 -8.58 -8.89
CA SER A 20 -5.70 -8.20 -10.26
C SER A 20 -4.95 -6.92 -10.65
N SER A 21 -4.24 -6.96 -11.77
CA SER A 21 -3.72 -5.76 -12.43
C SER A 21 -4.88 -4.87 -12.88
N LEU A 22 -4.76 -3.56 -12.63
CA LEU A 22 -5.70 -2.57 -13.15
C LEU A 22 -5.19 -2.08 -14.51
N SER A 23 -6.07 -2.03 -15.50
CA SER A 23 -5.81 -1.40 -16.79
C SER A 23 -6.64 -0.13 -16.87
N ALA A 24 -6.01 0.98 -17.21
CA ALA A 24 -6.62 2.30 -17.28
C ALA A 24 -5.92 3.13 -18.35
N SER A 25 -6.67 4.07 -18.93
CA SER A 25 -6.19 4.99 -19.95
C SER A 25 -5.61 6.24 -19.31
N GLN A 26 -4.82 7.01 -20.08
CA GLN A 26 -4.34 8.31 -19.64
C GLN A 26 -5.52 9.22 -19.27
N GLY A 27 -5.43 9.89 -18.11
CA GLY A 27 -6.48 10.73 -17.57
C GLY A 27 -7.52 10.00 -16.72
N ASP A 28 -7.54 8.66 -16.72
CA ASP A 28 -8.45 7.89 -15.88
C ASP A 28 -8.12 8.06 -14.39
N ARG A 29 -9.15 7.98 -13.57
CA ARG A 29 -9.01 7.89 -12.11
C ARG A 29 -8.80 6.43 -11.70
N VAL A 30 -7.68 6.14 -11.05
CA VAL A 30 -7.34 4.80 -10.56
C VAL A 30 -7.44 4.78 -9.04
N THR A 31 -8.07 3.74 -8.48
CA THR A 31 -8.14 3.51 -7.03
C THR A 31 -7.60 2.12 -6.71
N ILE A 32 -6.59 2.07 -5.82
CA ILE A 32 -5.99 0.85 -5.30
C ILE A 32 -6.40 0.71 -3.84
N THR A 33 -6.85 -0.48 -3.45
CA THR A 33 -7.23 -0.77 -2.07
C THR A 33 -6.15 -1.58 -1.37
N CYS A 34 -6.08 -1.44 -0.05
CA CYS A 34 -5.21 -2.21 0.82
C CYS A 34 -5.92 -2.46 2.16
N ARG A 35 -5.86 -3.69 2.66
CA ARG A 35 -6.46 -4.07 3.95
C ARG A 35 -5.40 -4.60 4.89
N ALA A 36 -5.31 -4.03 6.08
CA ALA A 36 -4.51 -4.57 7.17
C ALA A 36 -5.32 -5.62 7.95
N SER A 37 -4.67 -6.66 8.47
CA SER A 37 -5.35 -7.68 9.30
C SER A 37 -5.75 -7.16 10.69
N ARG A 38 -5.22 -6.01 11.12
CA ARG A 38 -5.50 -5.34 12.39
C ARG A 38 -5.44 -3.81 12.21
N ASN A 39 -5.96 -3.08 13.18
CA ASN A 39 -5.86 -1.62 13.20
C ASN A 39 -4.40 -1.19 13.40
N ILE A 40 -3.87 -0.45 12.43
CA ILE A 40 -2.51 0.12 12.42
C ILE A 40 -2.55 1.65 12.55
N SER A 41 -3.69 2.21 12.96
CA SER A 41 -3.95 3.65 12.90
C SER A 41 -3.64 4.20 11.51
N ASN A 42 -2.79 5.22 11.42
CA ASN A 42 -2.29 5.78 10.17
C ASN A 42 -0.89 5.26 9.78
N ALA A 43 -0.38 4.21 10.43
CA ALA A 43 0.98 3.69 10.22
C ALA A 43 1.12 2.90 8.90
N LEU A 44 0.70 3.52 7.80
CA LEU A 44 0.72 2.99 6.44
C LEU A 44 1.48 3.94 5.51
N ALA A 45 2.25 3.36 4.60
CA ALA A 45 2.91 4.05 3.51
C ALA A 45 2.57 3.41 2.16
N TRP A 46 2.47 4.24 1.11
CA TRP A 46 2.35 3.80 -0.27
C TRP A 46 3.69 3.96 -0.99
N TYR A 47 4.13 2.89 -1.62
CA TYR A 47 5.43 2.79 -2.29
C TYR A 47 5.27 2.43 -3.76
N GLN A 48 5.92 3.20 -4.63
CA GLN A 48 6.01 2.92 -6.06
C GLN A 48 7.34 2.21 -6.35
N GLN A 49 7.29 0.94 -6.76
CA GLN A 49 8.49 0.08 -6.87
C GLN A 49 9.50 0.53 -7.92
N LYS A 50 9.01 1.08 -9.04
CA LYS A 50 9.84 1.71 -10.05
C LYS A 50 9.28 3.11 -10.24
N PRO A 51 10.07 4.18 -9.97
CA PRO A 51 11.52 4.20 -9.75
C PRO A 51 12.00 3.79 -8.34
N GLY A 52 11.11 3.42 -7.41
CA GLY A 52 11.49 2.99 -6.07
C GLY A 52 11.42 4.14 -5.06
N LYS A 53 10.21 4.68 -4.87
CA LYS A 53 9.98 5.87 -4.02
C LYS A 53 8.70 5.76 -3.18
N PHE A 54 8.72 6.38 -2.01
CA PHE A 54 7.51 6.59 -1.21
C PHE A 54 6.68 7.73 -1.79
N LEU A 55 5.37 7.51 -1.89
CA LEU A 55 4.42 8.50 -2.39
C LEU A 55 3.65 9.15 -1.25
N ILE A 56 3.16 8.31 -0.33
CA ILE A 56 2.34 8.73 0.81
C ILE A 56 2.86 8.01 2.05
N TYR A 57 2.89 8.73 3.17
CA TYR A 57 3.13 8.22 4.50
C TYR A 57 2.00 8.68 5.43
N ALA A 58 1.96 8.14 6.65
CA ALA A 58 0.90 8.43 7.61
C ALA A 58 -0.52 8.33 6.99
N SER A 59 -0.74 7.30 6.15
CA SER A 59 -1.94 6.97 5.34
C SER A 59 -2.45 8.01 4.32
N ASN A 60 -2.26 9.31 4.56
CA ASN A 60 -2.79 10.39 3.71
C ASN A 60 -1.80 11.55 3.46
N THR A 61 -0.60 11.52 4.03
CA THR A 61 0.37 12.61 3.89
C THR A 61 1.29 12.37 2.71
N LEU A 62 1.27 13.28 1.73
CA LEU A 62 2.14 13.20 0.56
C LEU A 62 3.60 13.43 0.91
N GLN A 63 4.48 12.59 0.35
CA GLN A 63 5.92 12.79 0.45
C GLN A 63 6.34 14.04 -0.36
N SER A 64 7.41 14.71 0.08
CA SER A 64 7.94 15.88 -0.63
C SER A 64 8.26 15.55 -2.10
N ARG A 65 7.91 16.47 -3.01
CA ARG A 65 8.12 16.37 -4.47
C ARG A 65 7.30 15.28 -5.16
N VAL A 66 6.27 14.74 -4.49
CA VAL A 66 5.25 13.88 -5.10
C VAL A 66 4.13 14.74 -5.68
N LEU A 67 3.59 14.33 -6.82
CA LEU A 67 2.61 15.09 -7.58
C LEU A 67 1.25 15.08 -6.86
N SER A 68 0.52 16.20 -6.93
CA SER A 68 -0.76 16.40 -6.23
C SER A 68 -1.90 15.50 -6.73
N ARG A 69 -1.69 14.74 -7.82
CA ARG A 69 -2.65 13.76 -8.34
C ARG A 69 -2.76 12.50 -7.46
N PHE A 70 -1.79 12.26 -6.59
CA PHE A 70 -1.81 11.14 -5.66
C PHE A 70 -2.53 11.53 -4.37
N SER A 71 -3.33 10.62 -3.83
CA SER A 71 -3.99 10.81 -2.53
C SER A 71 -4.21 9.48 -1.84
N GLY A 72 -4.25 9.52 -0.51
CA GLY A 72 -4.46 8.35 0.34
C GLY A 72 -5.62 8.62 1.30
N SER A 73 -6.35 7.57 1.66
CA SER A 73 -7.37 7.65 2.70
C SER A 73 -7.47 6.34 3.47
N GLU A 74 -8.06 6.40 4.66
CA GLU A 74 -8.22 5.26 5.54
C GLU A 74 -9.62 5.21 6.18
N SER A 75 -10.06 4.00 6.46
CA SER A 75 -11.26 3.71 7.26
C SER A 75 -11.03 2.41 8.04
N GLY A 76 -10.74 2.54 9.34
CA GLY A 76 -10.47 1.40 10.21
C GLY A 76 -9.20 0.65 9.79
N THR A 77 -9.37 -0.51 9.15
CA THR A 77 -8.27 -1.35 8.63
C THR A 77 -8.14 -1.31 7.11
N ASP A 78 -9.02 -0.56 6.45
CA ASP A 78 -9.07 -0.41 5.00
C ASP A 78 -8.43 0.91 4.58
N PHE A 79 -7.58 0.85 3.57
CA PHE A 79 -6.81 1.96 3.05
C PHE A 79 -7.01 2.03 1.54
N THR A 80 -7.03 3.24 1.00
CA THR A 80 -7.08 3.46 -0.44
C THR A 80 -6.00 4.41 -0.89
N PHE A 81 -5.52 4.20 -2.11
CA PHE A 81 -4.65 5.08 -2.84
C PHE A 81 -5.32 5.44 -4.15
N THR A 82 -5.45 6.73 -4.40
CA THR A 82 -6.11 7.24 -5.61
C THR A 82 -5.11 8.05 -6.43
N ILE A 83 -5.07 7.75 -7.73
CA ILE A 83 -4.47 8.58 -8.77
C ILE A 83 -5.63 9.28 -9.47
N SER A 84 -5.75 10.60 -9.35
CA SER A 84 -6.90 11.34 -9.88
C SER A 84 -6.91 11.44 -11.41
N SER A 85 -5.73 11.50 -12.01
CA SER A 85 -5.52 11.56 -13.46
C SER A 85 -4.24 10.79 -13.78
N LEU A 86 -4.39 9.57 -14.31
CA LEU A 86 -3.26 8.70 -14.63
C LEU A 86 -2.39 9.26 -15.76
N GLU A 87 -1.08 9.31 -15.54
CA GLU A 87 -0.09 9.67 -16.57
C GLU A 87 0.78 8.47 -16.97
N PRO A 88 1.42 8.48 -18.16
CA PRO A 88 2.25 7.37 -18.61
C PRO A 88 3.38 6.98 -17.65
N GLU A 89 3.96 7.93 -16.92
CA GLU A 89 4.98 7.68 -15.91
C GLU A 89 4.47 7.02 -14.62
N ASP A 90 3.15 6.98 -14.41
CA ASP A 90 2.52 6.36 -13.25
C ASP A 90 2.35 4.84 -13.45
N ALA A 91 2.67 4.33 -14.63
CA ALA A 91 2.70 2.90 -14.92
C ALA A 91 3.74 2.17 -14.04
N ALA A 92 3.32 1.66 -12.89
CA ALA A 92 4.21 1.03 -11.91
C ALA A 92 3.49 0.04 -10.98
N ASN A 93 4.28 -0.70 -10.21
CA ASN A 93 3.79 -1.48 -9.08
C ASN A 93 3.67 -0.60 -7.85
N TYR A 94 2.50 -0.62 -7.22
CA TYR A 94 2.18 0.12 -6.00
C TYR A 94 1.96 -0.84 -4.84
N TYR A 95 2.68 -0.63 -3.75
CA TYR A 95 2.63 -1.44 -2.55
C TYR A 95 2.19 -0.61 -1.35
N CYS A 96 1.28 -1.13 -0.55
CA CYS A 96 1.02 -0.62 0.79
C CYS A 96 1.89 -1.34 1.81
N LEU A 97 2.46 -0.57 2.74
CA LEU A 97 3.41 -1.05 3.73
C LEU A 97 2.94 -0.55 5.10
N GLN A 98 2.84 -1.44 6.08
CA GLN A 98 2.62 -1.05 7.48
C GLN A 98 3.95 -0.88 8.21
N TYR A 99 4.00 0.05 9.15
CA TYR A 99 5.14 0.25 10.05
C TYR A 99 4.73 0.40 11.53
N ASP A 100 3.54 -0.09 11.90
CA ASP A 100 3.07 -0.17 13.29
C ASP A 100 3.87 -1.20 14.10
N LYS A 101 4.18 -2.36 13.49
CA LYS A 101 4.94 -3.43 14.14
C LYS A 101 5.97 -4.06 13.20
N ILE A 102 7.06 -4.53 13.82
CA ILE A 102 8.13 -5.26 13.14
C ILE A 102 7.81 -6.76 13.17
N PRO A 103 8.02 -7.50 12.06
CA PRO A 103 8.55 -7.02 10.78
C PRO A 103 7.49 -6.29 9.91
N PRO A 104 7.88 -5.28 9.12
CA PRO A 104 7.00 -4.70 8.11
C PRO A 104 6.66 -5.76 7.05
N THR A 105 5.44 -6.29 7.07
CA THR A 105 4.99 -7.32 6.13
C THR A 105 4.65 -6.69 4.79
N VAL A 106 5.32 -7.15 3.73
CA VAL A 106 4.94 -6.88 2.34
C VAL A 106 4.38 -8.18 1.76
N ILE A 107 3.09 -8.24 1.48
CA ILE A 107 2.53 -9.33 0.66
C ILE A 107 2.44 -8.76 -0.76
N GLN A 108 3.28 -9.28 -1.66
CA GLN A 108 3.35 -8.89 -3.07
C GLN A 108 2.04 -9.17 -3.80
N VAL A 109 1.64 -8.33 -4.78
CA VAL A 109 1.30 -8.74 -6.16
C VAL A 109 1.67 -7.63 -7.18
N MET A 110 1.93 -8.04 -8.43
CA MET A 110 2.44 -7.28 -9.59
C MET A 110 1.36 -6.47 -10.34
N MET A 111 1.78 -5.36 -10.95
CA MET A 111 1.12 -4.65 -12.06
C MET A 111 2.08 -4.55 -13.26
N LYS A 112 1.87 -5.42 -14.26
CA LYS A 112 2.55 -5.32 -15.55
C LYS A 112 1.66 -4.47 -16.46
N THR A 113 2.11 -3.28 -16.85
CA THR A 113 1.50 -2.53 -17.95
C THR A 113 1.98 -3.12 -19.28
N SER A 114 1.03 -3.33 -20.20
CA SER A 114 1.31 -3.57 -21.61
C SER A 114 1.42 -2.25 -22.36
#